data_AF-A0A963RTA3-F1
#
_entry.id   AF-A0A963RTA3-F1
#
_cell.length_a   1.000
_cell.length_b   1.000
_cell.length_c   1.000
_cell.angle_alpha   90.00
_cell.angle_beta   90.00
_cell.angle_gamma   90.00
#
_symmetry.space_group_name_H-M   'P 1'
#
loop_
_entity.id
_entity.type
_entity.pdbx_description
1 polymer ?
#
loop_
_entity_poly.entity_id
_entity_poly.type
_entity_poly.pdbx_seq_one_letter_code
_entity_poly.pdbx_strand_id
1 'polypeptide(L)'
;AARGEVGRPAAPLWLALGLLIPCALALGNVYRTLDWPPGAEPTWLSIGTQVAAAAMLALMVLAGGGAAGVATLGGIGWVVLAQVAAGCCFVVLYFRLQAVGGPVTLSQIGVVGAGVAVAIGAAAFGERYPPQVWLGLALIVGGVGLTAWARRHG
;
A
#
# COMPACT_ATOMS: atom_id res chain seq x y z
N ALA A 1 -5.16 24.22 13.83
CA ALA A 1 -5.85 23.04 13.28
C ALA A 1 -4.83 21.92 13.11
N ALA A 2 -5.13 20.71 13.58
CA ALA A 2 -4.14 19.62 13.65
C ALA A 2 -4.01 18.87 12.31
N ARG A 3 -2.87 18.23 12.09
CA ARG A 3 -2.59 17.38 10.90
C ARG A 3 -3.26 15.99 10.97
N GLY A 4 -4.14 15.76 11.94
CA GLY A 4 -4.69 14.43 12.27
C GLY A 4 -4.15 13.83 13.57
N GLU A 5 -3.74 14.67 14.53
CA GLU A 5 -3.32 14.24 15.86
C GLU A 5 -4.48 13.61 16.64
N VAL A 6 -4.20 12.55 17.39
CA VAL A 6 -5.19 11.88 18.25
C VAL A 6 -5.77 12.88 19.25
N GLY A 7 -7.10 13.00 19.30
CA GLY A 7 -7.82 13.89 20.20
C GLY A 7 -8.08 15.31 19.67
N ARG A 8 -7.70 15.63 18.43
CA ARG A 8 -8.02 16.91 17.78
C ARG A 8 -8.66 16.71 16.40
N PRO A 9 -9.70 17.49 16.04
CA PRO A 9 -10.28 17.43 14.71
C PRO A 9 -9.24 17.83 13.66
N ALA A 10 -9.06 16.96 12.67
CA ALA A 10 -8.18 17.22 11.54
C ALA A 10 -8.70 18.40 10.72
N ALA A 11 -7.81 19.30 10.28
CA ALA A 11 -8.23 20.39 9.40
C ALA A 11 -8.81 19.82 8.09
N PRO A 12 -9.84 20.44 7.49
CA PRO A 12 -10.42 20.00 6.22
C PRO A 12 -9.37 19.79 5.11
N LEU A 13 -8.34 20.65 5.07
CA LEU A 13 -7.22 20.50 4.13
C LEU A 13 -6.48 19.17 4.28
N TRP A 14 -6.15 18.75 5.50
CA TRP A 14 -5.43 17.50 5.74
C TRP A 14 -6.30 16.28 5.45
N LEU A 15 -7.60 16.37 5.71
CA LEU A 15 -8.56 15.35 5.30
C LEU A 15 -8.63 15.24 3.77
N ALA A 16 -8.70 16.36 3.06
CA ALA A 16 -8.71 16.39 1.59
C ALA A 16 -7.42 15.79 1.01
N LEU A 17 -6.25 16.18 1.54
CA LEU A 17 -4.96 15.61 1.13
C LEU A 17 -4.87 14.11 1.42
N GLY A 18 -5.36 13.66 2.59
CA GLY A 18 -5.42 12.24 2.94
C GLY A 18 -6.31 11.44 1.99
N LEU A 19 -7.43 12.03 1.55
CA LEU A 19 -8.37 11.41 0.61
C LEU A 19 -7.79 11.27 -0.81
N LEU A 20 -6.82 12.09 -1.19
CA LEU A 20 -6.15 11.95 -2.50
C LEU A 20 -5.43 10.60 -2.64
N ILE A 21 -4.95 10.02 -1.54
CA ILE A 21 -4.24 8.72 -1.56
C ILE A 21 -5.16 7.58 -2.05
N PRO A 22 -6.30 7.27 -1.40
CA PRO A 22 -7.18 6.22 -1.89
C PRO A 22 -7.80 6.54 -3.25
N CYS A 23 -8.06 7.82 -3.57
CA CYS A 23 -8.55 8.22 -4.89
C CYS A 23 -7.52 7.93 -6.00
N ALA A 24 -6.25 8.31 -5.80
CA ALA A 24 -5.18 8.05 -6.75
C ALA A 24 -4.92 6.53 -6.92
N LEU A 25 -4.96 5.78 -5.82
CA LEU A 25 -4.83 4.32 -5.85
C LEU A 25 -5.98 3.67 -6.63
N ALA A 26 -7.22 4.08 -6.37
CA ALA A 26 -8.40 3.56 -7.08
C ALA A 26 -8.34 3.86 -8.58
N LEU A 27 -8.04 5.11 -8.96
CA LEU A 27 -7.87 5.51 -10.35
C LEU A 27 -6.76 4.70 -11.03
N GLY A 28 -5.60 4.56 -10.38
CA GLY A 28 -4.49 3.78 -10.91
C GLY A 28 -4.84 2.29 -11.05
N ASN A 29 -5.59 1.71 -10.11
CA ASN A 29 -6.02 0.32 -10.16
C ASN A 29 -6.97 0.08 -11.33
N VAL A 30 -7.93 0.99 -11.56
CA VAL A 30 -8.86 0.93 -12.69
C VAL A 30 -8.13 1.12 -14.01
N TYR A 31 -7.30 2.16 -14.14
CA TYR A 31 -6.53 2.44 -15.35
C TYR A 31 -5.66 1.24 -15.75
N ARG A 32 -4.85 0.71 -14.82
CA ARG A 32 -4.00 -0.45 -15.09
C ARG A 32 -4.81 -1.67 -15.53
N THR A 33 -6.03 -1.86 -15.04
CA THR A 33 -6.89 -2.96 -15.50
C THR A 33 -7.49 -2.71 -16.89
N LEU A 34 -7.91 -1.48 -17.19
CA LEU A 34 -8.55 -1.15 -18.48
C LEU A 34 -7.54 -1.09 -19.63
N ASP A 35 -6.37 -0.51 -19.38
CA ASP A 35 -5.32 -0.26 -20.37
C ASP A 35 -4.09 -1.14 -20.09
N TRP A 36 -4.32 -2.40 -19.69
CA TRP A 36 -3.23 -3.36 -19.53
C TRP A 36 -2.68 -3.73 -20.91
N PRO A 37 -1.39 -3.51 -21.22
CA PRO A 37 -0.89 -3.74 -22.56
C PRO A 37 -0.94 -5.24 -22.96
N PRO A 38 -1.35 -5.57 -24.19
CA PRO A 38 -1.49 -6.96 -24.62
C PRO A 38 -0.15 -7.68 -24.62
N GLY A 39 -0.10 -8.85 -23.96
CA GLY A 39 1.12 -9.65 -23.85
C GLY A 39 2.19 -9.10 -22.90
N ALA A 40 1.93 -7.99 -22.20
CA ALA A 40 2.89 -7.44 -21.25
C ALA A 40 3.01 -8.31 -20.00
N GLU A 41 4.25 -8.68 -19.67
CA GLU A 41 4.54 -9.40 -18.44
C GLU A 41 4.39 -8.47 -17.21
N PRO A 42 3.68 -8.89 -16.15
CA PRO A 42 3.52 -8.11 -14.93
C PRO A 42 4.84 -7.63 -14.31
N THR A 43 5.91 -8.44 -14.41
CA THR A 43 7.24 -8.09 -13.89
C THR A 43 7.80 -6.85 -14.58
N TRP A 44 7.76 -6.79 -15.91
CA TRP A 44 8.29 -5.65 -16.67
C TRP A 44 7.52 -4.36 -16.39
N LEU A 45 6.19 -4.46 -16.26
CA LEU A 45 5.36 -3.31 -15.88
C LEU A 45 5.69 -2.82 -14.46
N SER A 46 5.96 -3.73 -13.53
CA SER A 46 6.36 -3.37 -12.16
C SER A 46 7.71 -2.63 -12.14
N ILE A 47 8.68 -3.10 -12.92
CA ILE A 47 10.01 -2.47 -13.05
C ILE A 47 9.86 -1.07 -13.64
N GLY A 48 9.16 -0.93 -14.77
CA GLY A 48 8.96 0.37 -15.42
C GLY A 48 8.28 1.39 -14.50
N THR A 49 7.26 0.95 -13.76
CA THR A 49 6.56 1.80 -12.78
C THR A 49 7.48 2.25 -11.65
N GLN A 50 8.30 1.35 -11.11
CA GLN A 50 9.26 1.69 -10.04
C GLN A 50 10.36 2.62 -10.53
N VAL A 51 10.86 2.44 -11.76
CA VAL A 51 11.87 3.34 -12.34
C VAL A 51 11.29 4.74 -12.53
N ALA A 52 10.07 4.86 -13.06
CA ALA A 52 9.39 6.14 -13.20
C ALA A 52 9.17 6.81 -11.84
N ALA A 53 8.67 6.06 -10.83
CA ALA A 53 8.50 6.57 -9.48
C ALA A 53 9.82 7.03 -8.85
N ALA A 54 10.89 6.24 -9.01
CA ALA A 54 12.22 6.60 -8.52
C ALA A 54 12.75 7.88 -9.18
N ALA A 55 12.56 8.05 -10.48
CA ALA A 55 12.94 9.27 -11.20
C ALA A 55 12.16 10.49 -10.69
N MET A 56 10.84 10.36 -10.52
CA MET A 56 9.99 11.43 -9.96
C MET A 56 10.43 11.82 -8.55
N LEU A 57 10.67 10.84 -7.68
CA LEU A 57 11.14 11.07 -6.32
C LEU A 57 12.54 11.71 -6.30
N ALA A 58 13.46 11.26 -7.16
CA ALA A 58 14.79 11.85 -7.29
C ALA A 58 14.70 13.33 -7.69
N LEU A 59 13.86 13.66 -8.67
CA LEU A 59 13.61 15.05 -9.08
C LEU A 59 13.05 15.89 -7.92
N MET A 60 12.10 15.36 -7.16
CA MET A 60 11.55 16.05 -5.99
C MET A 60 12.60 16.29 -4.91
N VAL A 61 13.46 15.31 -4.63
CA VAL A 61 14.57 15.44 -3.67
C VAL A 61 15.55 16.51 -4.11
N LEU A 62 15.94 16.52 -5.39
CA LEU A 62 16.88 17.50 -5.93
C LEU A 62 16.28 18.91 -5.92
N ALA A 63 15.02 19.07 -6.33
CA ALA A 63 14.33 20.36 -6.35
C ALA A 63 14.05 20.91 -4.93
N GLY A 64 13.78 20.03 -3.96
CA GLY A 64 13.44 20.40 -2.58
C GLY A 64 14.63 20.52 -1.62
N GLY A 65 15.87 20.36 -2.09
CA GLY A 65 17.06 20.39 -1.22
C GLY A 65 17.19 19.19 -0.28
N GLY A 66 16.52 18.08 -0.57
CA GLY A 66 16.46 16.89 0.29
C GLY A 66 17.69 15.98 0.27
N ALA A 67 18.74 16.34 -0.48
CA ALA A 67 19.93 15.51 -0.68
C ALA A 67 20.63 15.15 0.64
N ALA A 68 20.64 16.06 1.61
CA ALA A 68 21.20 15.81 2.94
C ALA A 68 20.45 14.70 3.69
N GLY A 69 19.12 14.60 3.53
CA GLY A 69 18.33 13.53 4.11
C GLY A 69 18.67 12.16 3.50
N VAL A 70 18.93 12.11 2.18
CA VAL A 70 19.36 10.86 1.52
C VAL A 70 20.72 10.41 2.04
N ALA A 71 21.65 11.33 2.29
CA ALA A 71 22.96 11.00 2.85
C ALA A 71 22.87 10.31 4.23
N THR A 72 21.87 10.65 5.05
CA THR A 72 21.67 10.00 6.36
C THR A 72 21.32 8.51 6.27
N LEU A 73 20.81 8.04 5.13
CA LEU A 73 20.50 6.63 4.90
C LEU A 73 21.76 5.75 4.95
N GLY A 74 22.94 6.31 4.67
CA GLY A 74 24.22 5.60 4.77
C GLY A 74 24.50 5.06 6.18
N GLY A 75 23.96 5.71 7.23
CA GLY A 75 24.12 5.25 8.62
C GLY A 75 23.28 4.02 8.99
N ILE A 76 22.28 3.66 8.17
CA ILE A 76 21.35 2.54 8.41
C ILE A 76 21.26 1.61 7.19
N GLY A 77 22.37 1.46 6.46
CA GLY A 77 22.41 0.78 5.15
C GLY A 77 21.77 -0.61 5.13
N TRP A 78 21.94 -1.42 6.17
CA TRP A 78 21.30 -2.74 6.22
C TRP A 78 19.77 -2.68 6.29
N VAL A 79 19.21 -1.75 7.09
CA VAL A 79 17.76 -1.53 7.18
C VAL A 79 17.22 -1.03 5.84
N VAL A 80 17.97 -0.15 5.17
CA VAL A 80 17.63 0.34 3.83
C VAL A 80 17.60 -0.80 2.83
N LEU A 81 18.62 -1.67 2.82
CA LEU A 81 18.65 -2.84 1.94
C LEU A 81 17.50 -3.79 2.21
N ALA A 82 17.18 -4.07 3.48
CA ALA A 82 16.05 -4.89 3.85
C ALA A 82 14.71 -4.29 3.36
N GLN A 83 14.54 -2.98 3.52
CA GLN A 83 13.36 -2.25 3.04
C GLN A 83 13.25 -2.27 1.51
N VAL A 84 14.36 -2.09 0.79
CA VAL A 84 14.41 -2.18 -0.67
C VAL A 84 14.04 -3.59 -1.12
N ALA A 85 14.62 -4.62 -0.52
CA ALA A 85 14.30 -6.01 -0.85
C ALA A 85 12.81 -6.33 -0.60
N ALA A 86 12.27 -5.92 0.55
CA ALA A 86 10.86 -6.09 0.88
C ALA A 86 9.94 -5.34 -0.09
N GLY A 87 10.29 -4.09 -0.44
CA GLY A 87 9.55 -3.27 -1.40
C GLY A 87 9.56 -3.85 -2.82
N CYS A 88 10.70 -4.35 -3.29
CA CYS A 88 10.82 -5.04 -4.57
C CYS A 88 9.98 -6.32 -4.61
N CYS A 89 10.03 -7.12 -3.54
CA CYS A 89 9.18 -8.31 -3.43
C CYS A 89 7.69 -7.93 -3.48
N PHE A 90 7.30 -6.93 -2.68
CA PHE A 90 5.93 -6.44 -2.62
C PHE A 90 5.42 -5.98 -3.99
N VAL A 91 6.17 -5.16 -4.73
CA VAL A 91 5.70 -4.59 -6.00
C VAL A 91 5.56 -5.66 -7.10
N VAL A 92 6.45 -6.66 -7.14
CA VAL A 92 6.35 -7.78 -8.09
C VAL A 92 5.10 -8.60 -7.79
N LEU A 93 4.87 -8.94 -6.53
CA LEU A 93 3.68 -9.68 -6.11
C LEU A 93 2.39 -8.87 -6.34
N TYR A 94 2.45 -7.55 -6.13
CA TYR A 94 1.33 -6.64 -6.36
C TYR A 94 0.89 -6.65 -7.83
N PHE A 95 1.82 -6.51 -8.78
CA PHE A 95 1.51 -6.56 -10.20
C PHE A 95 1.03 -7.95 -10.66
N ARG A 96 1.61 -9.02 -10.11
CA ARG A 96 1.12 -10.39 -10.36
C ARG A 96 -0.31 -10.56 -9.87
N LEU A 97 -0.62 -10.12 -8.65
CA LEU A 97 -1.96 -10.20 -8.08
C LEU A 97 -2.96 -9.32 -8.85
N GLN A 98 -2.54 -8.15 -9.35
CA GLN A 98 -3.38 -7.33 -10.19
C GLN A 98 -3.76 -8.01 -11.50
N ALA A 99 -2.79 -8.63 -12.16
CA ALA A 99 -3.01 -9.30 -13.44
C ALA A 99 -4.01 -10.47 -13.33
N VAL A 100 -4.01 -11.19 -12.20
CA VAL A 100 -4.91 -12.35 -11.99
C VAL A 100 -6.22 -12.00 -11.28
N GLY A 101 -6.21 -11.01 -10.38
CA GLY A 101 -7.32 -10.72 -9.47
C GLY A 101 -8.15 -9.51 -9.87
N GLY A 102 -7.69 -8.68 -10.79
CA GLY A 102 -8.36 -7.43 -11.17
C GLY A 102 -8.37 -6.37 -10.06
N PRO A 103 -9.06 -5.24 -10.28
CA PRO A 103 -8.89 -4.02 -9.49
C PRO A 103 -9.51 -4.14 -8.09
N VAL A 104 -10.56 -4.94 -7.93
CA VAL A 104 -11.25 -5.14 -6.65
C VAL A 104 -10.41 -5.99 -5.70
N THR A 105 -9.90 -7.15 -6.17
CA THR A 105 -9.02 -8.01 -5.35
C THR A 105 -7.78 -7.25 -4.89
N LEU A 106 -7.20 -6.48 -5.80
CA LEU A 106 -6.01 -5.69 -5.50
C LEU A 106 -6.28 -4.61 -4.44
N SER A 107 -7.44 -3.96 -4.51
CA SER A 107 -7.83 -2.93 -3.54
C SER A 107 -8.06 -3.49 -2.13
N GLN A 108 -8.30 -4.80 -2.00
CA GLN A 108 -8.46 -5.46 -0.70
C GLN A 108 -7.14 -5.80 -0.01
N ILE A 109 -5.99 -5.72 -0.70
CA ILE A 109 -4.66 -6.01 -0.11
C ILE A 109 -4.43 -5.23 1.17
N GLY A 110 -4.75 -3.92 1.18
CA GLY A 110 -4.47 -3.07 2.33
C GLY A 110 -5.26 -3.50 3.56
N VAL A 111 -6.51 -3.92 3.36
CA VAL A 111 -7.40 -4.35 4.44
C VAL A 111 -6.95 -5.72 4.99
N VAL A 112 -6.57 -6.64 4.11
CA VAL A 112 -5.97 -7.93 4.50
C VAL A 112 -4.65 -7.72 5.24
N GLY A 113 -3.79 -6.83 4.73
CA GLY A 113 -2.51 -6.48 5.33
C GLY A 113 -2.67 -5.90 6.73
N ALA A 114 -3.64 -5.02 6.95
CA ALA A 114 -3.95 -4.49 8.28
C ALA A 114 -4.35 -5.62 9.26
N GLY A 115 -5.17 -6.57 8.81
CA GLY A 115 -5.56 -7.70 9.64
C GLY A 115 -4.41 -8.65 9.98
N VAL A 116 -3.56 -8.96 9.00
CA VAL A 116 -2.34 -9.76 9.20
C VAL A 116 -1.38 -9.05 10.17
N ALA A 117 -1.21 -7.73 10.03
CA ALA A 117 -0.36 -6.94 10.92
C ALA A 117 -0.85 -7.00 12.37
N VAL A 118 -2.16 -6.85 12.62
CA VAL A 118 -2.75 -6.99 13.96
C VAL A 118 -2.50 -8.39 14.54
N ALA A 119 -2.69 -9.44 13.73
CA ALA A 119 -2.46 -10.81 14.19
C ALA A 119 -0.98 -11.06 14.56
N ILE A 120 -0.05 -10.56 13.74
CA ILE A 120 1.39 -10.66 14.02
C ILE A 120 1.77 -9.80 15.23
N GLY A 121 1.27 -8.58 15.36
CA GLY A 121 1.48 -7.71 16.52
C GLY A 121 1.08 -8.40 17.82
N ALA A 122 -0.12 -8.99 17.85
CA ALA A 122 -0.60 -9.73 19.00
C ALA A 122 0.25 -10.98 19.31
N ALA A 123 0.57 -11.79 18.28
CA ALA A 123 1.22 -13.09 18.48
C ALA A 123 2.74 -13.02 18.68
N ALA A 124 3.44 -12.17 17.92
CA ALA A 124 4.90 -12.09 17.90
C ALA A 124 5.44 -10.97 18.82
N PHE A 125 4.68 -9.89 19.03
CA PHE A 125 5.12 -8.74 19.82
C PHE A 125 4.36 -8.59 21.15
N GLY A 126 3.37 -9.44 21.41
CA GLY A 126 2.59 -9.41 22.65
C GLY A 126 1.68 -8.18 22.77
N GLU A 127 1.33 -7.55 21.64
CA GLU A 127 0.48 -6.37 21.64
C GLU A 127 -0.95 -6.69 22.12
N ARG A 128 -1.49 -5.83 22.98
CA ARG A 128 -2.85 -5.97 23.51
C ARG A 128 -3.76 -4.96 22.82
N TYR A 129 -4.64 -5.46 21.97
CA TYR A 129 -5.65 -4.64 21.30
C TYR A 129 -7.00 -4.71 22.01
N PRO A 130 -7.77 -3.60 22.02
CA PRO A 130 -9.10 -3.60 22.59
C PRO A 130 -10.05 -4.48 21.74
N PRO A 131 -11.14 -5.02 22.31
CA PRO A 131 -12.07 -5.93 21.62
C PRO A 131 -12.58 -5.43 20.26
N GLN A 132 -12.69 -4.11 20.09
CA GLN A 132 -13.14 -3.43 18.87
C GLN A 132 -12.21 -3.71 17.68
N VAL A 133 -10.91 -3.87 17.91
CA VAL A 133 -9.94 -4.19 16.84
C VAL A 133 -10.17 -5.62 16.35
N TRP A 134 -10.44 -6.56 17.25
CA TRP A 134 -10.76 -7.95 16.89
C TRP A 134 -12.09 -8.07 16.15
N LEU A 135 -13.10 -7.27 16.55
CA LEU A 135 -14.35 -7.18 15.82
C LEU A 135 -14.13 -6.63 14.41
N GLY A 136 -13.33 -5.56 14.28
CA GLY A 136 -12.94 -5.01 12.98
C GLY A 136 -12.23 -6.04 12.10
N LEU A 137 -11.31 -6.81 12.67
CA LEU A 137 -10.62 -7.90 11.97
C LEU A 137 -11.60 -8.98 11.49
N ALA A 138 -12.54 -9.40 12.33
CA ALA A 138 -13.57 -10.38 11.95
C ALA A 138 -14.45 -9.87 10.80
N LEU A 139 -14.83 -8.59 10.82
CA LEU A 139 -15.60 -7.96 9.74
C LEU A 139 -14.81 -7.88 8.43
N ILE A 140 -13.52 -7.53 8.50
CA ILE A 140 -12.61 -7.52 7.35
C ILE A 140 -12.53 -8.90 6.70
N VAL A 141 -12.26 -9.94 7.50
CA VAL A 141 -12.13 -11.31 7.02
C VAL A 141 -13.44 -11.80 6.43
N GLY A 142 -14.57 -11.51 7.09
CA GLY A 142 -15.91 -11.83 6.60
C GLY A 142 -16.22 -11.15 5.26
N GLY A 143 -15.92 -9.86 5.13
CA GLY A 143 -16.16 -9.10 3.89
C GLY A 143 -15.31 -9.61 2.72
N VAL A 144 -14.02 -9.85 2.94
CA VAL A 144 -13.14 -10.44 1.92
C VAL A 144 -13.64 -11.84 1.54
N GLY A 145 -14.00 -12.66 2.52
CA GLY A 145 -14.58 -14.00 2.30
C GLY A 145 -15.84 -13.96 1.45
N LEU A 146 -16.77 -13.04 1.72
CA LEU A 146 -18.00 -12.87 0.96
C LEU A 146 -17.72 -12.49 -0.50
N THR A 147 -16.81 -11.54 -0.75
CA THR A 147 -16.44 -11.15 -2.12
C THR A 147 -15.73 -12.26 -2.88
N ALA A 148 -14.90 -13.06 -2.20
CA ALA A 148 -14.26 -14.23 -2.79
C ALA A 148 -15.27 -15.32 -3.12
N TRP A 149 -16.25 -15.55 -2.24
CA TRP A 149 -17.33 -16.52 -2.45
C TRP A 149 -18.21 -16.12 -3.64
N ALA A 150 -18.64 -14.86 -3.70
CA ALA A 150 -19.47 -14.33 -4.79
C ALA A 150 -18.80 -14.51 -6.16
N ARG A 151 -17.50 -14.28 -6.28
CA ARG A 151 -16.74 -14.48 -7.53
C ARG A 151 -16.61 -15.94 -7.97
N ARG A 152 -16.73 -16.90 -7.05
CA ARG A 152 -16.65 -18.33 -7.37
C ARG A 152 -18.00 -18.91 -7.80
N HIS A 153 -19.10 -18.26 -7.44
CA HIS A 153 -20.46 -18.79 -7.60
C HIS A 153 -21.40 -17.90 -8.44
N GLY A 154 -20.89 -16.79 -8.99
CA GLY A 154 -21.58 -15.94 -9.97
C GLY A 154 -20.85 -15.99 -11.29
#